data_AF-A0AAV8YRQ9-F1
#
_entry.id   AF-A0AAV8YRQ9-F1
#
_cell.length_a   1.000
_cell.length_b   1.000
_cell.length_c   1.000
_cell.angle_alpha   90.00
_cell.angle_beta   90.00
_cell.angle_gamma   90.00
#
_symmetry.space_group_name_H-M   'P 1'
#
loop_
_entity.id
_entity.type
_entity.pdbx_description
1 polymer ?
#
loop_
_entity_poly.entity_id
_entity_poly.type
_entity_poly.pdbx_seq_one_letter_code
_entity_poly.pdbx_strand_id
1 'polypeptide(L)'
;MSHNVHHCNLPYKDTSGFPKLSPNTSWWKRLLRNIKRLTAVDPNNTNCKKFFRNNSTLKAEQRRHARSSYCCVIHPFSKLASFVEITVFISWFYSILVNPLHLFFEMESLIEILHSIEAYVVLPVDRLMIIFFFLSGIYR
;
A
#
# COMPACT_ATOMS: atom_id res chain seq x y z
N MET A 1 14.53 13.76 46.72
CA MET A 1 13.12 13.41 46.45
C MET A 1 12.92 13.41 44.94
N SER A 2 12.92 12.22 44.31
CA SER A 2 12.84 12.05 42.86
C SER A 2 11.39 11.79 42.44
N HIS A 3 10.83 12.70 41.65
CA HIS A 3 9.44 12.65 41.18
C HIS A 3 9.20 11.55 40.13
N ASN A 4 8.16 10.74 40.38
CA ASN A 4 7.18 10.20 39.42
C ASN A 4 7.68 9.49 38.15
N VAL A 5 8.18 8.25 38.29
CA VAL A 5 8.15 7.28 37.18
C VAL A 5 6.72 6.74 37.05
N HIS A 6 5.95 7.26 36.09
CA HIS A 6 4.58 6.81 35.87
C HIS A 6 4.59 5.45 35.15
N HIS A 7 4.49 4.35 35.91
CA HIS A 7 4.24 3.02 35.36
C HIS A 7 2.80 2.96 34.81
N CYS A 8 2.65 3.25 33.51
CA CYS A 8 1.36 3.13 32.84
C CYS A 8 1.06 1.64 32.59
N ASN A 9 0.29 1.02 33.49
CA ASN A 9 -0.24 -0.35 33.34
C ASN A 9 -1.43 -0.44 32.37
N LEU A 10 -1.52 0.46 31.37
CA LEU A 10 -2.60 0.40 30.41
C LEU A 10 -2.33 -0.75 29.42
N PRO A 11 -3.25 -1.71 29.26
CA PRO A 11 -3.06 -2.78 28.30
C PRO A 11 -2.90 -2.18 26.90
N TYR A 12 -1.94 -2.72 26.12
CA TYR A 12 -1.69 -2.31 24.75
C TYR A 12 -3.01 -2.28 23.96
N LYS A 13 -3.44 -1.08 23.57
CA LYS A 13 -4.60 -0.87 22.70
C LYS A 13 -4.11 -0.79 21.28
N ASP A 14 -4.54 -1.76 20.46
CA ASP A 14 -4.36 -1.72 19.02
C ASP A 14 -4.89 -0.39 18.47
N THR A 15 -3.99 0.44 17.92
CA THR A 15 -4.28 1.78 17.42
C THR A 15 -4.83 1.77 16.00
N SER A 16 -4.94 0.60 15.37
CA SER A 16 -5.33 0.45 13.97
C SER A 16 -6.78 0.83 13.66
N GLY A 17 -7.62 1.05 14.68
CA GLY A 17 -9.02 1.46 14.50
C GLY A 17 -9.96 0.34 14.03
N PHE A 18 -9.42 -0.86 13.77
CA PHE A 18 -10.20 -2.04 13.40
C PHE A 18 -10.83 -2.73 14.61
N PRO A 19 -11.98 -3.41 14.43
CA PRO A 19 -12.60 -4.19 15.49
C PRO A 19 -11.67 -5.33 15.94
N LYS A 20 -11.66 -5.62 17.24
CA LYS A 20 -10.91 -6.75 17.79
C LYS A 20 -11.46 -8.05 17.21
N LEU A 21 -10.56 -8.91 16.74
CA LEU A 21 -10.92 -10.27 16.32
C LEU A 21 -11.13 -11.15 17.56
N SER A 22 -12.09 -12.06 17.49
CA SER A 22 -12.22 -13.10 18.51
C SER A 22 -11.05 -14.10 18.39
N PRO A 23 -10.59 -14.71 19.49
CA PRO A 23 -9.47 -15.66 19.45
C PRO A 23 -9.75 -16.85 18.52
N ASN A 24 -11.02 -17.27 18.41
CA ASN A 24 -11.46 -18.36 17.52
C ASN A 24 -11.86 -17.90 16.10
N THR A 25 -11.36 -16.77 15.62
CA THR A 25 -11.67 -16.28 14.27
C THR A 25 -10.96 -17.14 13.20
N SER A 26 -11.69 -17.52 12.15
CA SER A 26 -11.16 -18.26 11.00
C SER A 26 -9.98 -17.55 10.32
N TRP A 27 -9.06 -18.33 9.75
CA TRP A 27 -7.86 -17.81 9.10
C TRP A 27 -8.17 -16.85 7.94
N TRP A 28 -9.23 -17.12 7.16
CA TRP A 28 -9.70 -16.24 6.09
C TRP A 28 -10.09 -14.85 6.58
N LYS A 29 -10.80 -14.76 7.71
CA LYS A 29 -11.18 -13.47 8.32
C LYS A 29 -9.95 -12.72 8.85
N ARG A 30 -8.92 -13.45 9.33
CA ARG A 30 -7.63 -12.86 9.72
C ARG A 30 -6.89 -12.31 8.49
N LEU A 31 -6.83 -13.07 7.39
CA LEU A 31 -6.22 -12.64 6.14
C LEU A 31 -6.92 -11.41 5.56
N LEU A 32 -8.26 -11.42 5.50
CA LEU A 32 -9.04 -10.29 5.02
C LEU A 32 -8.81 -9.03 5.87
N ARG A 33 -8.66 -9.17 7.19
CA ARG A 33 -8.30 -8.05 8.07
C ARG A 33 -6.90 -7.51 7.74
N ASN A 34 -5.93 -8.37 7.46
CA ASN A 34 -4.59 -7.95 7.06
C ASN A 34 -4.62 -7.22 5.70
N ILE A 35 -5.38 -7.72 4.72
CA ILE A 35 -5.57 -7.06 3.43
C ILE A 35 -6.20 -5.67 3.63
N LYS A 36 -7.28 -5.56 4.42
CA LYS A 36 -7.88 -4.27 4.76
C LYS A 36 -6.92 -3.31 5.47
N ARG A 37 -5.99 -3.85 6.25
CA ARG A 37 -4.97 -3.03 6.93
C ARG A 37 -3.94 -2.47 5.93
N LEU A 38 -3.65 -3.20 4.86
CA LEU A 38 -2.75 -2.74 3.79
C LEU A 38 -3.38 -1.64 2.92
N THR A 39 -4.70 -1.69 2.72
CA THR A 39 -5.45 -0.68 1.95
C THR A 39 -5.83 0.54 2.79
N ALA A 40 -5.85 0.43 4.12
CA ALA A 40 -6.14 1.54 5.02
C ALA A 40 -4.95 2.50 5.23
N VAL A 41 -5.23 3.66 5.82
CA VAL A 41 -4.26 4.72 6.13
C VAL A 41 -3.10 4.18 6.98
N ASP A 42 -1.86 4.36 6.52
CA ASP A 42 -0.66 4.05 7.29
C ASP A 42 -0.22 5.26 8.13
N PRO A 43 -0.21 5.17 9.47
CA PRO A 43 0.28 6.24 10.33
C PRO A 43 1.79 6.47 10.22
N ASN A 44 2.53 5.49 9.70
CA ASN A 44 3.99 5.60 9.56
C ASN A 44 4.42 6.31 8.28
N ASN A 45 3.51 6.50 7.32
CA ASN A 45 3.81 7.21 6.09
C ASN A 45 4.12 8.70 6.42
N THR A 46 5.27 9.20 5.96
CA THR A 46 5.73 10.57 6.23
C THR A 46 4.79 11.63 5.65
N ASN A 47 4.17 11.35 4.49
CA ASN A 47 3.20 12.24 3.86
C ASN A 47 1.89 12.30 4.67
N CYS A 48 1.54 11.20 5.34
CA CYS A 48 0.38 11.12 6.22
C CYS A 48 0.48 12.10 7.39
N LYS A 49 1.68 12.25 7.99
CA LYS A 49 1.94 13.22 9.08
C LYS A 49 1.87 14.67 8.61
N LYS A 50 2.17 14.95 7.35
CA LYS A 50 2.06 16.29 6.76
C LYS A 50 0.60 16.64 6.46
N PHE A 51 -0.17 15.67 5.97
CA PHE A 51 -1.57 15.88 5.61
C PHE A 51 -2.49 15.95 6.84
N PHE A 52 -2.32 15.02 7.80
CA PHE A 52 -3.08 15.03 9.04
C PHE A 52 -2.34 15.82 10.12
N ARG A 53 -2.79 17.05 10.37
CA ARG A 53 -2.24 17.94 11.40
C ARG A 53 -2.19 17.30 12.80
N ASN A 54 -3.18 16.46 13.15
CA ASN A 54 -3.31 15.86 14.48
C ASN A 54 -3.49 14.33 14.40
N ASN A 55 -3.00 13.61 15.42
CA ASN A 55 -3.22 12.16 15.54
C ASN A 55 -4.72 11.78 15.68
N SER A 56 -5.55 12.71 16.18
CA SER A 56 -7.00 12.49 16.29
C SER A 56 -7.70 12.45 14.94
N THR A 57 -7.30 13.31 13.99
CA THR A 57 -7.87 13.34 12.63
C THR A 57 -7.46 12.09 11.86
N LEU A 58 -6.21 11.64 12.00
CA LEU A 58 -5.75 10.39 11.43
C LEU A 58 -6.54 9.18 11.95
N LYS A 59 -6.79 9.12 13.27
CA LYS A 59 -7.62 8.05 13.86
C LYS A 59 -9.09 8.14 13.47
N ALA A 60 -9.61 9.33 13.22
CA ALA A 60 -10.96 9.50 12.69
C ALA A 60 -11.06 8.92 11.28
N GLU A 61 -10.05 9.20 10.45
CA GLU A 61 -9.96 8.70 9.09
C GLU A 61 -9.77 7.18 9.02
N GLN A 62 -8.88 6.62 9.84
CA GLN A 62 -8.74 5.17 9.98
C GLN A 62 -10.05 4.49 10.39
N ARG A 63 -10.82 5.11 11.30
CA ARG A 63 -12.14 4.58 11.70
C ARG A 63 -13.17 4.69 10.58
N ARG A 64 -13.14 5.79 9.80
CA ARG A 64 -13.98 5.95 8.59
C ARG A 64 -13.69 4.84 7.59
N HIS A 65 -12.42 4.56 7.32
CA HIS A 65 -11.97 3.46 6.47
C HIS A 65 -12.37 2.09 6.99
N ALA A 66 -12.13 1.81 8.26
CA ALA A 66 -12.42 0.52 8.87
C ALA A 66 -13.93 0.20 8.89
N ARG A 67 -14.78 1.23 8.96
CA ARG A 67 -16.25 1.11 8.93
C ARG A 67 -16.85 1.15 7.53
N SER A 68 -16.07 1.54 6.52
CA SER A 68 -16.53 1.55 5.14
C SER A 68 -16.90 0.14 4.68
N SER A 69 -18.05 0.00 4.01
CA SER A 69 -18.47 -1.25 3.37
C SER A 69 -17.56 -1.62 2.18
N TYR A 70 -16.84 -0.64 1.63
CA TYR A 70 -15.94 -0.85 0.50
C TYR A 70 -14.61 -1.44 0.96
N CYS A 71 -14.52 -2.77 0.91
CA CYS A 71 -13.34 -3.52 1.33
C CYS A 71 -12.13 -3.34 0.39
N CYS A 72 -12.39 -2.98 -0.86
CA CYS A 72 -11.40 -2.95 -1.93
C CYS A 72 -10.93 -1.53 -2.30
N VAL A 73 -11.38 -0.49 -1.58
CA VAL A 73 -10.94 0.88 -1.84
C VAL A 73 -9.59 1.11 -1.17
N ILE A 74 -8.59 1.46 -1.98
CA ILE A 74 -7.23 1.74 -1.53
C ILE A 74 -7.15 3.21 -1.10
N HIS A 75 -6.68 3.47 0.12
CA HIS A 75 -6.44 4.83 0.60
C HIS A 75 -5.12 5.40 0.03
N PRO A 76 -5.04 6.69 -0.36
CA PRO A 76 -3.85 7.27 -0.98
C PRO A 76 -2.63 7.18 -0.05
N PHE A 77 -2.83 7.41 1.25
CA PHE A 77 -1.76 7.26 2.25
C PHE A 77 -1.67 5.84 2.84
N SER A 78 -2.14 4.82 2.11
CA SER A 78 -1.98 3.42 2.51
C SER A 78 -0.62 2.87 2.13
N LYS A 79 -0.24 1.74 2.73
CA LYS A 79 0.98 1.01 2.36
C LYS A 79 0.89 0.48 0.94
N LEU A 80 -0.29 -0.03 0.55
CA LEU A 80 -0.48 -0.57 -0.79
C LEU A 80 -0.36 0.53 -1.86
N ALA A 81 -0.94 1.71 -1.63
CA ALA A 81 -0.78 2.84 -2.55
C ALA A 81 0.70 3.24 -2.72
N SER A 82 1.44 3.34 -1.61
CA SER A 82 2.88 3.67 -1.68
C SER A 82 3.67 2.60 -2.45
N PHE A 83 3.33 1.33 -2.29
CA PHE A 83 3.95 0.23 -3.03
C PHE A 83 3.62 0.27 -4.53
N VAL A 84 2.36 0.57 -4.88
CA VAL A 84 1.93 0.74 -6.27
C VAL A 84 2.67 1.90 -6.93
N GLU A 85 2.76 3.06 -6.27
CA GLU A 85 3.51 4.22 -6.76
C GLU A 85 4.98 3.88 -7.05
N ILE A 86 5.66 3.20 -6.12
CA ILE A 86 7.05 2.76 -6.30
C ILE A 86 7.16 1.77 -7.47
N THR A 87 6.21 0.84 -7.61
CA THR A 87 6.24 -0.16 -8.67
C THR A 87 6.04 0.47 -10.04
N VAL A 88 5.08 1.40 -10.17
CA VAL A 88 4.87 2.18 -11.40
C VAL A 88 6.11 2.97 -11.76
N PHE A 89 6.75 3.61 -10.78
CA PHE A 89 7.99 4.35 -11.01
C PHE A 89 9.10 3.44 -11.57
N ILE A 90 9.28 2.24 -11.00
CA ILE A 90 10.29 1.26 -11.46
C ILE A 90 9.94 0.76 -12.87
N SER A 91 8.70 0.37 -13.13
CA SER A 91 8.25 -0.08 -14.47
C SER A 91 8.51 1.00 -15.51
N TRP A 92 8.10 2.25 -15.24
CA TRP A 92 8.26 3.35 -16.20
C TRP A 92 9.72 3.72 -16.41
N PHE A 93 10.52 3.72 -15.35
CA PHE A 93 11.95 3.96 -15.45
C PHE A 93 12.63 2.88 -16.31
N TYR A 94 12.26 1.61 -16.13
CA TYR A 94 12.69 0.51 -16.98
C TYR A 94 12.31 0.75 -18.45
N SER A 95 11.04 1.06 -18.75
CA SER A 95 10.59 1.30 -20.13
C SER A 95 11.32 2.47 -20.79
N ILE A 96 11.58 3.55 -20.05
CA ILE A 96 12.33 4.72 -20.57
C ILE A 96 13.76 4.33 -20.95
N LEU A 97 14.39 3.40 -20.22
CA LEU A 97 15.74 2.93 -20.52
C LEU A 97 15.79 1.87 -21.62
N VAL A 98 14.86 0.92 -21.63
CA VAL A 98 14.90 -0.26 -22.52
C VAL A 98 14.31 0.03 -23.90
N ASN A 99 13.23 0.81 -23.99
CA ASN A 99 12.60 1.15 -25.27
C ASN A 99 13.57 1.77 -26.28
N PRO A 100 14.42 2.77 -25.93
CA PRO A 100 15.39 3.28 -26.89
C PRO A 100 16.44 2.21 -27.25
N LEU A 101 16.87 1.35 -26.31
CA LEU A 101 17.82 0.29 -26.62
C LEU A 101 17.27 -0.69 -27.65
N HIS A 102 15.98 -1.04 -27.60
CA HIS A 102 15.30 -1.84 -28.62
C HIS A 102 15.30 -1.17 -30.00
N LEU A 103 15.21 0.16 -30.06
CA LEU A 103 15.19 0.89 -31.33
C LEU A 103 16.59 1.04 -31.94
N PHE A 104 17.64 1.11 -31.11
CA PHE A 104 19.00 1.44 -31.56
C PHE A 104 19.92 0.23 -31.73
N PHE A 105 19.68 -0.89 -31.03
CA PHE A 105 20.54 -2.06 -31.12
C PHE A 105 19.90 -3.14 -32.00
N GLU A 106 20.68 -3.72 -32.91
CA GLU A 106 20.32 -4.89 -33.73
C GLU A 106 20.81 -6.22 -33.10
N MET A 107 21.23 -6.18 -31.83
CA MET A 107 21.77 -7.35 -31.12
C MET A 107 20.64 -8.31 -30.72
N GLU A 108 20.31 -9.24 -31.62
CA GLU A 108 19.19 -10.18 -31.49
C GLU A 108 19.13 -10.89 -30.12
N SER A 109 20.27 -11.36 -29.61
CA SER A 109 20.32 -12.14 -28.36
C SER A 109 19.96 -11.35 -27.10
N LEU A 110 20.32 -10.06 -27.03
CA LEU A 110 19.97 -9.21 -25.89
C LEU A 110 18.51 -8.77 -25.95
N ILE A 111 18.01 -8.53 -27.17
CA ILE A 111 16.62 -8.13 -27.41
C ILE A 111 15.67 -9.27 -27.03
N GLU A 112 16.00 -10.52 -27.34
CA GLU A 112 15.18 -11.69 -26.94
C GLU A 112 15.03 -11.81 -25.42
N ILE A 113 16.11 -11.57 -24.66
CA ILE A 113 16.09 -11.61 -23.20
C ILE A 113 15.25 -10.45 -22.64
N LEU A 114 15.45 -9.24 -23.14
CA LEU A 114 14.69 -8.06 -22.70
C LEU A 114 13.20 -8.19 -23.03
N HIS A 115 12.87 -8.66 -24.23
CA HIS A 115 11.49 -8.92 -24.64
C HIS A 115 10.84 -10.02 -23.78
N SER A 116 11.60 -11.04 -23.37
CA SER A 116 11.11 -12.06 -22.43
C SER A 116 10.80 -11.46 -21.06
N ILE A 117 11.68 -10.60 -20.53
CA ILE A 117 11.43 -9.90 -19.26
C ILE A 117 10.20 -8.99 -19.37
N GLU A 118 10.07 -8.26 -20.47
CA GLU A 118 8.93 -7.38 -20.71
C GLU A 118 7.61 -8.17 -20.77
N ALA A 119 7.58 -9.26 -21.54
CA ALA A 119 6.39 -10.08 -21.73
C ALA A 119 5.94 -10.81 -20.46
N TYR A 120 6.88 -11.37 -19.69
CA TYR A 120 6.57 -12.22 -18.56
C TYR A 120 6.59 -11.51 -17.20
N VAL A 121 7.22 -10.34 -17.10
CA VAL A 121 7.34 -9.61 -15.82
C VAL A 121 6.66 -8.24 -15.91
N VAL A 122 7.07 -7.39 -16.85
CA VAL A 122 6.62 -5.99 -16.89
C VAL A 122 5.14 -5.89 -17.25
N LEU A 123 4.71 -6.54 -18.34
CA LEU A 123 3.31 -6.50 -18.79
C LEU A 123 2.32 -7.04 -17.74
N PRO A 124 2.56 -8.19 -17.07
CA PRO A 124 1.68 -8.64 -15.99
C PRO A 124 1.65 -7.68 -14.80
N VAL A 125 2.79 -7.12 -14.42
CA VAL A 125 2.89 -6.14 -13.33
C VAL A 125 2.08 -4.89 -13.68
N ASP A 126 2.22 -4.35 -14.89
CA ASP A 126 1.50 -3.17 -15.33
C ASP A 126 -0.02 -3.40 -15.39
N ARG A 127 -0.46 -4.56 -15.90
CA ARG A 127 -1.88 -4.95 -15.86
C ARG A 127 -2.43 -4.99 -14.44
N LEU A 128 -1.64 -5.53 -13.51
CA LEU A 128 -2.00 -5.60 -12.10
C LEU A 128 -2.02 -4.20 -11.46
N MET A 129 -1.11 -3.30 -11.84
CA MET A 129 -1.11 -1.90 -11.40
C MET A 129 -2.33 -1.14 -11.92
N ILE A 130 -2.76 -1.36 -13.16
CA ILE A 130 -3.98 -0.74 -13.72
C ILE A 130 -5.21 -1.15 -12.88
N ILE A 131 -5.32 -2.42 -12.50
CA ILE A 131 -6.40 -2.89 -11.62
C ILE A 131 -6.35 -2.15 -10.28
N PHE A 132 -5.17 -2.04 -9.66
CA PHE A 132 -5.03 -1.29 -8.41
C PHE A 132 -5.35 0.20 -8.57
N PHE A 133 -5.04 0.83 -9.70
CA PHE A 133 -5.42 2.20 -9.97
C PHE A 133 -6.95 2.40 -9.96
N PHE A 134 -7.72 1.51 -10.59
CA PHE A 134 -9.18 1.57 -10.53
C PHE A 134 -9.76 1.28 -9.14
N LEU A 135 -9.05 0.49 -8.34
CA LEU A 135 -9.38 0.25 -6.93
C LEU A 135 -8.95 1.42 -6.01
N SER A 136 -8.12 2.32 -6.52
CA SER A 136 -7.71 3.56 -5.87
C SER A 136 -8.82 4.60 -6.07
N GLY A 137 -9.96 4.34 -5.43
CA GLY A 137 -11.18 5.14 -5.57
C GLY A 137 -11.05 6.53 -4.95
N ILE A 138 -11.36 7.53 -5.79
CA ILE A 138 -11.43 8.97 -5.52
C ILE A 138 -12.08 9.27 -4.17
N TYR A 139 -11.26 9.76 -3.24
CA TYR A 139 -11.71 10.43 -2.04
C TYR A 139 -12.26 11.81 -2.41
N ARG A 140 -13.55 11.89 -2.73
CA ARG A 140 -14.31 13.12 -2.59
C ARG A 140 -15.16 13.05 -1.34
#